data_AF-A0A0Q7MU59-F1
#
_entry.id   AF-A0A0Q7MU59-F1
#
_cell.length_a   1.000
_cell.length_b   1.000
_cell.length_c   1.000
_cell.angle_alpha   90.00
_cell.angle_beta   90.00
_cell.angle_gamma   90.00
#
_symmetry.space_group_name_H-M   'P 1'
#
loop_
_entity.id
_entity.type
_entity.pdbx_description
1 polymer ?
#
loop_
_entity_poly.entity_id
_entity_poly.type
_entity_poly.pdbx_seq_one_letter_code
_entity_poly.pdbx_strand_id
1 'polypeptide(L)'
;MPLPPEALANLRRAAERGDGTAMHNLAHFYHDHSDFEAAEHWFRRAAAAGHTRSMNNLAVLLDQFGELDEAESWYRRAAAAGNCNAMFNLATMLYQCGDRRDAETWYHHAAMAGHVDAMYNLARLFEDQHRLDDAEAWYGEAADHGDIDAVNNLGILLRHRGATTEARRCFRRAADLGHPRAMANLAALLESQGAHREAETWYRRAAG
;
A
#
# COMPACT_ATOMS: atom_id res chain seq x y z
N MET A 1 -8.56 -22.54 -10.29
CA MET A 1 -9.50 -23.52 -10.88
C MET A 1 -10.77 -22.77 -11.21
N PRO A 2 -11.30 -22.85 -12.44
CA PRO A 2 -12.54 -22.14 -12.80
C PRO A 2 -13.72 -22.66 -11.96
N LEU A 3 -14.67 -21.78 -11.63
CA LEU A 3 -15.90 -22.16 -10.95
C LEU A 3 -16.68 -23.19 -11.78
N PRO A 4 -17.22 -24.26 -11.17
CA PRO A 4 -18.08 -25.21 -11.89
C PRO A 4 -19.27 -24.50 -12.56
N PRO A 5 -19.72 -24.91 -13.77
CA PRO A 5 -20.80 -24.23 -14.49
C PRO A 5 -22.09 -24.04 -13.68
N GLU A 6 -22.49 -25.05 -12.90
CA GLU A 6 -23.66 -24.96 -12.02
C GLU A 6 -23.48 -23.95 -10.88
N ALA A 7 -22.27 -23.88 -10.32
CA ALA A 7 -21.94 -22.91 -9.27
C ALA A 7 -22.00 -21.48 -9.81
N LEU A 8 -21.48 -21.26 -11.03
CA LEU A 8 -21.58 -19.96 -11.70
C LEU A 8 -23.02 -19.59 -12.05
N ALA A 9 -23.84 -20.54 -12.51
CA ALA A 9 -25.26 -20.31 -12.78
C ALA A 9 -26.05 -19.95 -11.50
N ASN A 10 -25.76 -20.62 -10.38
CA ASN A 10 -26.34 -20.28 -9.08
C ASN A 10 -25.92 -18.89 -8.60
N LEU A 11 -24.63 -18.56 -8.79
CA LEU A 11 -24.08 -17.26 -8.45
C LEU A 11 -24.76 -16.13 -9.24
N ARG A 12 -24.89 -16.30 -10.57
CA ARG A 12 -25.61 -15.36 -11.44
C ARG A 12 -27.05 -15.16 -11.00
N ARG A 13 -27.79 -16.24 -10.75
CA ARG A 13 -29.18 -16.14 -10.27
C ARG A 13 -29.30 -15.40 -8.93
N ALA A 14 -28.36 -15.59 -8.01
CA ALA A 14 -28.35 -14.85 -6.74
C ALA A 14 -28.05 -13.36 -6.95
N ALA A 15 -27.05 -13.05 -7.78
CA ALA A 15 -26.70 -11.68 -8.13
C ALA A 15 -27.86 -10.95 -8.84
N GLU A 16 -28.56 -11.62 -9.76
CA GLU A 16 -29.75 -11.09 -10.43
C GLU A 16 -30.88 -10.75 -9.44
N ARG A 17 -31.04 -11.52 -8.36
CA ARG A 17 -32.02 -11.29 -7.30
C ARG A 17 -31.68 -10.17 -6.32
N GLY A 18 -30.53 -9.50 -6.48
CA GLY A 18 -30.15 -8.38 -5.60
C GLY A 18 -29.13 -8.72 -4.51
N ASP A 19 -28.60 -9.95 -4.47
CA ASP A 19 -27.60 -10.32 -3.47
C ASP A 19 -26.26 -9.62 -3.75
N GLY A 20 -25.90 -8.64 -2.92
CA GLY A 20 -24.69 -7.83 -3.10
C GLY A 20 -23.38 -8.62 -3.00
N THR A 21 -23.34 -9.70 -2.21
CA THR A 21 -22.17 -10.58 -2.12
C THR A 21 -22.05 -11.45 -3.37
N ALA A 22 -23.17 -11.95 -3.90
CA ALA A 22 -23.19 -12.68 -5.16
C ALA A 22 -22.76 -11.80 -6.32
N MET A 23 -23.24 -10.54 -6.39
CA MET A 23 -22.79 -9.56 -7.39
C MET A 23 -21.29 -9.31 -7.28
N HIS A 24 -20.75 -9.10 -6.06
CA HIS A 24 -19.32 -8.91 -5.83
C HIS A 24 -18.48 -10.09 -6.32
N ASN A 25 -18.87 -11.31 -5.95
CA ASN A 25 -18.14 -12.52 -6.34
C ASN A 25 -18.23 -12.75 -7.85
N LEU A 26 -19.37 -12.43 -8.48
CA LEU A 26 -19.54 -12.53 -9.91
C LEU A 26 -18.68 -11.50 -10.66
N ALA A 27 -18.59 -10.27 -10.14
CA ALA A 27 -17.70 -9.24 -10.67
C ALA A 27 -16.23 -9.70 -10.63
N HIS A 28 -15.79 -10.28 -9.51
CA HIS A 28 -14.45 -10.88 -9.40
C HIS A 28 -14.23 -12.01 -10.40
N PHE A 29 -15.21 -12.89 -10.57
CA PHE A 29 -15.11 -13.95 -11.57
C PHE A 29 -14.86 -13.38 -12.97
N TYR A 30 -15.60 -12.35 -13.39
CA TYR A 30 -15.39 -11.72 -14.70
C TYR A 30 -14.04 -11.00 -14.79
N HIS A 31 -13.64 -10.28 -13.74
CA HIS A 31 -12.33 -9.63 -13.67
C HIS A 31 -11.18 -10.63 -13.85
N ASP A 32 -11.22 -11.78 -13.17
CA ASP A 32 -10.20 -12.84 -13.27
C ASP A 32 -10.15 -13.49 -14.67
N HIS A 33 -11.22 -13.35 -15.46
CA HIS A 33 -11.29 -13.78 -16.86
C HIS A 33 -11.12 -12.62 -17.85
N SER A 34 -10.64 -11.46 -17.38
CA SER A 34 -10.40 -10.25 -18.16
C SER A 34 -11.62 -9.69 -18.88
N ASP A 35 -12.82 -10.03 -18.43
CA ASP A 35 -14.08 -9.44 -18.90
C ASP A 35 -14.41 -8.23 -18.02
N PHE A 36 -13.69 -7.13 -18.26
CA PHE A 36 -13.77 -5.94 -17.42
C PHE A 36 -15.10 -5.22 -17.53
N GLU A 37 -15.78 -5.28 -18.68
CA GLU A 37 -17.11 -4.69 -18.86
C GLU A 37 -18.15 -5.40 -17.97
N ALA A 38 -18.15 -6.75 -17.97
CA ALA A 38 -19.02 -7.50 -17.08
C ALA A 38 -18.62 -7.31 -15.61
N ALA A 39 -17.32 -7.25 -15.31
CA ALA A 39 -16.84 -6.99 -13.95
C ALA A 39 -17.34 -5.64 -13.43
N GLU A 40 -17.19 -4.57 -14.22
CA GLU A 40 -17.65 -3.23 -13.88
C GLU A 40 -19.16 -3.21 -13.65
N HIS A 41 -19.95 -3.82 -14.56
CA HIS A 41 -21.39 -3.91 -14.42
C HIS A 41 -21.80 -4.48 -13.06
N TRP A 42 -21.19 -5.60 -12.66
CA TRP A 42 -21.51 -6.26 -11.39
C TRP A 42 -20.94 -5.54 -10.17
N PHE A 43 -19.75 -4.95 -10.27
CA PHE A 43 -19.22 -4.10 -9.20
C PHE A 43 -20.09 -2.87 -8.97
N ARG A 44 -20.54 -2.18 -10.02
CA ARG A 44 -21.44 -1.02 -9.94
C ARG A 44 -22.77 -1.37 -9.28
N ARG A 45 -23.36 -2.51 -9.65
CA ARG A 45 -24.58 -3.01 -8.99
C ARG A 45 -24.36 -3.34 -7.51
N ALA A 46 -23.29 -4.05 -7.18
CA ALA A 46 -22.96 -4.38 -5.80
C ALA A 46 -22.67 -3.13 -4.96
N ALA A 47 -21.94 -2.17 -5.52
CA ALA A 47 -21.59 -0.90 -4.89
C ALA A 47 -22.84 -0.02 -4.67
N ALA A 48 -23.75 0.03 -5.64
CA ALA A 48 -25.05 0.70 -5.50
C ALA A 48 -25.93 0.05 -4.42
N ALA A 49 -25.82 -1.26 -4.21
CA ALA A 49 -26.46 -2.00 -3.13
C ALA A 49 -25.77 -1.87 -1.76
N GLY A 50 -24.72 -1.04 -1.65
CA GLY A 50 -24.02 -0.79 -0.39
C GLY A 50 -22.84 -1.74 -0.09
N HIS A 51 -22.42 -2.60 -1.03
CA HIS A 51 -21.31 -3.51 -0.81
C HIS A 51 -19.96 -2.76 -0.83
N THR A 52 -19.44 -2.46 0.35
CA THR A 52 -18.24 -1.63 0.58
C THR A 52 -16.99 -2.10 -0.17
N ARG A 53 -16.71 -3.40 -0.24
CA ARG A 53 -15.55 -3.91 -1.02
C ARG A 53 -15.74 -3.73 -2.51
N SER A 54 -16.98 -3.78 -3.02
CA SER A 54 -17.25 -3.53 -4.43
C SER A 54 -17.12 -2.06 -4.78
N MET A 55 -17.43 -1.14 -3.85
CA MET A 55 -17.15 0.28 -4.05
C MET A 55 -15.65 0.51 -4.28
N ASN A 56 -14.78 -0.08 -3.45
CA ASN A 56 -13.33 -0.02 -3.65
C ASN A 56 -12.92 -0.62 -5.00
N ASN A 57 -13.40 -1.81 -5.34
CA ASN A 57 -12.93 -2.50 -6.55
C ASN A 57 -13.44 -1.85 -7.83
N LEU A 58 -14.65 -1.27 -7.79
CA LEU A 58 -15.14 -0.41 -8.86
C LEU A 58 -14.24 0.80 -9.04
N ALA A 59 -13.88 1.48 -7.95
CA ALA A 59 -12.99 2.63 -8.01
C ALA A 59 -11.62 2.28 -8.59
N VAL A 60 -11.04 1.14 -8.20
CA VAL A 60 -9.77 0.64 -8.76
C VAL A 60 -9.89 0.41 -10.27
N LEU A 61 -10.99 -0.18 -10.73
CA LEU A 61 -11.20 -0.44 -12.15
C LEU A 61 -11.37 0.87 -12.96
N LEU A 62 -12.13 1.81 -12.42
CA LEU A 62 -12.34 3.13 -13.03
C LEU A 62 -11.04 3.94 -13.09
N ASP A 63 -10.24 3.91 -12.02
CA ASP A 63 -8.91 4.56 -11.95
C ASP A 63 -7.96 4.00 -13.03
N GLN A 64 -7.94 2.67 -13.21
CA GLN A 64 -7.16 2.03 -14.28
C GLN A 64 -7.60 2.44 -15.70
N PHE A 65 -8.89 2.77 -15.87
CA PHE A 65 -9.42 3.29 -17.15
C PHE A 65 -9.34 4.81 -17.28
N GLY A 66 -8.82 5.52 -16.26
CA GLY A 66 -8.67 6.97 -16.27
C GLY A 66 -9.96 7.74 -15.97
N GLU A 67 -11.00 7.07 -15.46
CA GLU A 67 -12.25 7.70 -15.03
C GLU A 67 -12.12 8.25 -13.60
N LEU A 68 -11.17 9.17 -13.41
CA LEU A 68 -10.68 9.61 -12.09
C LEU A 68 -11.77 10.22 -11.20
N ASP A 69 -12.67 11.05 -11.76
CA ASP A 69 -13.74 11.69 -10.99
C ASP A 69 -14.73 10.66 -10.40
N GLU A 70 -15.08 9.63 -11.18
CA GLU A 70 -15.96 8.57 -10.69
C GLU A 70 -15.23 7.64 -9.72
N ALA A 71 -13.96 7.32 -10.01
CA ALA A 71 -13.11 6.55 -9.11
C ALA A 71 -13.00 7.22 -7.74
N GLU A 72 -12.70 8.52 -7.68
CA GLU A 72 -12.64 9.28 -6.43
C GLU A 72 -13.94 9.19 -5.64
N SER A 73 -15.08 9.37 -6.30
CA SER A 73 -16.40 9.30 -5.67
C SER A 73 -16.64 7.94 -5.01
N TRP A 74 -16.30 6.85 -5.69
CA TRP A 74 -16.45 5.50 -5.14
C TRP A 74 -15.44 5.20 -4.03
N TYR A 75 -14.19 5.64 -4.18
CA TYR A 75 -13.19 5.55 -3.12
C TYR A 75 -13.63 6.27 -1.85
N ARG A 76 -14.10 7.52 -1.95
CA ARG A 76 -14.59 8.30 -0.80
C ARG A 76 -15.76 7.60 -0.12
N ARG A 77 -16.70 7.02 -0.88
CA ARG A 77 -17.82 6.25 -0.32
C ARG A 77 -17.35 4.98 0.40
N ALA A 78 -16.43 4.23 -0.19
CA ALA A 78 -15.86 3.03 0.41
C ALA A 78 -15.07 3.36 1.69
N ALA A 79 -14.27 4.43 1.67
CA ALA A 79 -13.49 4.92 2.80
C ALA A 79 -14.40 5.41 3.93
N ALA A 80 -15.46 6.17 3.63
CA ALA A 80 -16.47 6.58 4.60
C ALA A 80 -17.20 5.38 5.24
N ALA A 81 -17.31 4.27 4.52
CA ALA A 81 -17.86 3.00 5.02
C ALA A 81 -16.80 2.13 5.75
N GLY A 82 -15.61 2.67 6.05
CA GLY A 82 -14.57 1.99 6.82
C GLY A 82 -13.67 1.06 6.01
N ASN A 83 -13.67 1.13 4.68
CA ASN A 83 -12.75 0.33 3.87
C ASN A 83 -11.33 0.88 3.93
N CYS A 84 -10.46 0.17 4.66
CA CYS A 84 -9.06 0.53 4.83
C CYS A 84 -8.28 0.60 3.50
N ASN A 85 -8.51 -0.33 2.57
CA ASN A 85 -7.85 -0.34 1.26
C ASN A 85 -8.31 0.87 0.42
N ALA A 86 -9.58 1.25 0.50
CA ALA A 86 -10.08 2.43 -0.21
C ALA A 86 -9.49 3.72 0.33
N MET A 87 -9.28 3.83 1.65
CA MET A 87 -8.58 4.99 2.24
C MET A 87 -7.16 5.11 1.67
N PHE A 88 -6.42 4.01 1.60
CA PHE A 88 -5.06 3.98 1.03
C PHE A 88 -5.07 4.29 -0.48
N ASN A 89 -5.95 3.67 -1.26
CA ASN A 89 -6.05 3.89 -2.70
C ASN A 89 -6.45 5.33 -3.02
N LEU A 90 -7.42 5.88 -2.28
CA LEU A 90 -7.81 7.29 -2.40
C LEU A 90 -6.64 8.22 -2.13
N ALA A 91 -5.90 7.99 -1.05
CA ALA A 91 -4.72 8.78 -0.71
C ALA A 91 -3.66 8.74 -1.81
N THR A 92 -3.45 7.56 -2.40
CA THR A 92 -2.50 7.34 -3.49
C THR A 92 -2.92 8.10 -4.75
N MET A 93 -4.18 8.00 -5.15
CA MET A 93 -4.74 8.72 -6.30
C MET A 93 -4.63 10.23 -6.11
N LEU A 94 -5.04 10.76 -4.95
CA LEU A 94 -4.95 12.19 -4.63
C LEU A 94 -3.50 12.70 -4.65
N TYR A 95 -2.56 11.90 -4.11
CA TYR A 95 -1.14 12.23 -4.16
C TYR A 95 -0.62 12.34 -5.60
N GLN A 96 -1.02 11.41 -6.48
CA GLN A 96 -0.64 11.43 -7.90
C GLN A 96 -1.26 12.62 -8.65
N CYS A 97 -2.48 13.02 -8.29
CA CYS A 97 -3.14 14.23 -8.81
C CYS A 97 -2.57 15.54 -8.24
N GLY A 98 -1.67 15.47 -7.25
CA GLY A 98 -1.03 16.62 -6.63
C GLY A 98 -1.78 17.21 -5.43
N ASP A 99 -2.90 16.62 -5.00
CA ASP A 99 -3.60 17.01 -3.77
C ASP A 99 -2.94 16.36 -2.54
N ARG A 100 -1.80 16.92 -2.15
CA ARG A 100 -1.01 16.41 -1.02
C ARG A 100 -1.73 16.51 0.32
N ARG A 101 -2.64 17.48 0.48
CA ARG A 101 -3.31 17.73 1.76
C ARG A 101 -4.39 16.67 2.04
N ASP A 102 -5.24 16.40 1.06
CA ASP A 102 -6.23 15.34 1.21
C ASP A 102 -5.56 13.97 1.21
N ALA A 103 -4.48 13.78 0.44
CA ALA A 103 -3.68 12.55 0.48
C ALA A 103 -3.12 12.26 1.88
N GLU A 104 -2.51 13.26 2.54
CA GLU A 104 -2.03 13.15 3.93
C GLU A 104 -3.15 12.70 4.88
N THR A 105 -4.33 13.32 4.75
CA THR A 105 -5.50 13.01 5.58
C THR A 105 -5.92 11.55 5.41
N TRP A 106 -6.03 11.07 4.16
CA TRP A 106 -6.47 9.71 3.89
C TRP A 106 -5.41 8.65 4.20
N TYR A 107 -4.13 8.95 3.97
CA TYR A 107 -3.04 8.08 4.42
C TYR A 107 -3.06 7.95 5.95
N HIS A 108 -3.27 9.04 6.68
CA HIS A 108 -3.39 8.98 8.14
C HIS A 108 -4.58 8.12 8.59
N HIS A 109 -5.75 8.23 7.96
CA HIS A 109 -6.88 7.36 8.27
C HIS A 109 -6.59 5.88 7.98
N ALA A 110 -5.98 5.56 6.83
CA ALA A 110 -5.60 4.20 6.49
C ALA A 110 -4.54 3.64 7.45
N ALA A 111 -3.54 4.44 7.83
CA ALA A 111 -2.49 4.07 8.76
C ALA A 111 -3.07 3.79 10.17
N MET A 112 -3.99 4.64 10.65
CA MET A 112 -4.72 4.41 11.91
C MET A 112 -5.63 3.19 11.87
N ALA A 113 -6.04 2.74 10.69
CA ALA A 113 -6.76 1.48 10.49
C ALA A 113 -5.82 0.26 10.34
N GLY A 114 -4.50 0.44 10.46
CA GLY A 114 -3.50 -0.62 10.41
C GLY A 114 -2.93 -0.92 9.01
N HIS A 115 -3.14 -0.04 8.02
CA HIS A 115 -2.57 -0.23 6.68
C HIS A 115 -1.07 0.10 6.67
N VAL A 116 -0.23 -0.92 6.56
CA VAL A 116 1.24 -0.79 6.63
C VAL A 116 1.79 0.10 5.50
N ASP A 117 1.35 -0.11 4.25
CA ASP A 117 1.82 0.73 3.15
C ASP A 117 1.38 2.21 3.30
N ALA A 118 0.27 2.46 4.01
CA ALA A 118 -0.17 3.82 4.28
C ALA A 118 0.71 4.49 5.34
N MET A 119 1.15 3.74 6.36
CA MET A 119 2.13 4.22 7.34
C MET A 119 3.44 4.60 6.63
N TYR A 120 3.95 3.74 5.76
CA TYR A 120 5.15 4.01 4.96
C TYR A 120 4.98 5.23 4.04
N ASN A 121 3.87 5.31 3.30
CA ASN A 121 3.63 6.44 2.38
C ASN A 121 3.39 7.76 3.12
N LEU A 122 2.76 7.72 4.31
CA LEU A 122 2.60 8.88 5.17
C LEU A 122 3.96 9.37 5.69
N ALA A 123 4.83 8.45 6.11
CA ALA A 123 6.19 8.78 6.53
C ALA A 123 6.98 9.47 5.41
N ARG A 124 6.90 8.92 4.18
CA ARG A 124 7.50 9.54 2.99
C ARG A 124 6.96 10.92 2.69
N LEU A 125 5.64 11.09 2.81
CA LEU A 125 5.00 12.39 2.59
C LEU A 125 5.48 13.42 3.62
N PHE A 126 5.68 13.03 4.89
CA PHE A 126 6.28 13.90 5.90
C PHE A 126 7.76 14.19 5.64
N GLU A 127 8.52 13.20 5.17
CA GLU A 127 9.91 13.39 4.77
C GLU A 127 10.03 14.42 3.64
N ASP A 128 9.19 14.32 2.60
CA ASP A 128 9.12 15.27 1.48
C ASP A 128 8.71 16.69 1.95
N GLN A 129 7.95 16.80 3.04
CA GLN A 129 7.59 18.05 3.70
C GLN A 129 8.63 18.54 4.72
N HIS A 130 9.76 17.83 4.88
CA HIS A 130 10.78 18.08 5.90
C HIS A 130 10.28 17.99 7.35
N ARG A 131 9.17 17.28 7.60
CA ARG A 131 8.63 16.97 8.94
C ARG A 131 9.26 15.69 9.48
N LEU A 132 10.55 15.75 9.76
CA LEU A 132 11.38 14.55 10.01
C LEU A 132 10.99 13.77 11.27
N ASP A 133 10.51 14.44 12.32
CA ASP A 133 10.04 13.75 13.53
C ASP A 133 8.76 12.94 13.27
N ASP A 134 7.83 13.48 12.47
CA ASP A 134 6.62 12.75 12.05
C ASP A 134 6.98 11.58 11.12
N ALA A 135 7.91 11.80 10.18
CA ALA A 135 8.40 10.75 9.29
C ALA A 135 9.06 9.61 10.07
N GLU A 136 9.91 9.93 11.06
CA GLU A 136 10.55 8.95 11.92
C GLU A 136 9.53 8.10 12.68
N ALA A 137 8.51 8.74 13.28
CA ALA A 137 7.46 8.05 14.00
C ALA A 137 6.70 7.05 13.11
N TRP A 138 6.30 7.47 11.91
CA TRP A 138 5.54 6.59 11.00
C TRP A 138 6.38 5.52 10.31
N TYR A 139 7.66 5.79 10.00
CA TYR A 139 8.57 4.72 9.57
C TYR A 139 8.81 3.71 10.70
N GLY A 140 8.86 4.16 11.96
CA GLY A 140 8.92 3.29 13.13
C GLY A 140 7.70 2.36 13.22
N GLU A 141 6.49 2.91 13.10
CA GLU A 141 5.25 2.13 13.14
C GLU A 141 5.20 1.09 12.00
N ALA A 142 5.52 1.50 10.76
CA ALA A 142 5.58 0.58 9.62
C ALA A 142 6.64 -0.52 9.83
N ALA A 143 7.80 -0.17 10.38
CA ALA A 143 8.88 -1.10 10.70
C ALA A 143 8.51 -2.12 11.80
N ASP A 144 7.71 -1.71 12.79
CA ASP A 144 7.18 -2.59 13.83
C ASP A 144 6.12 -3.55 13.26
N HIS A 145 5.42 -3.13 12.21
CA HIS A 145 4.54 -3.98 11.40
C HIS A 145 5.26 -4.80 10.32
N GLY A 146 6.59 -4.78 10.28
CA GLY A 146 7.40 -5.65 9.44
C GLY A 146 7.77 -5.10 8.06
N ASP A 147 7.47 -3.82 7.79
CA ASP A 147 7.88 -3.17 6.54
C ASP A 147 9.40 -2.97 6.51
N ILE A 148 10.07 -3.66 5.57
CA ILE A 148 11.53 -3.70 5.51
C ILE A 148 12.08 -2.41 4.87
N ASP A 149 11.35 -1.81 3.93
CA ASP A 149 11.71 -0.52 3.32
C ASP A 149 11.66 0.61 4.36
N ALA A 150 10.66 0.59 5.25
CA ALA A 150 10.52 1.49 6.38
C ALA A 150 11.68 1.34 7.36
N VAL A 151 12.11 0.11 7.68
CA VAL A 151 13.31 -0.13 8.51
C VAL A 151 14.54 0.51 7.87
N ASN A 152 14.73 0.37 6.56
CA ASN A 152 15.85 1.01 5.86
C ASN A 152 15.75 2.54 5.91
N ASN A 153 14.59 3.12 5.62
CA ASN A 153 14.39 4.56 5.58
C ASN A 153 14.51 5.20 6.97
N LEU A 154 14.02 4.54 8.02
CA LEU A 154 14.27 4.92 9.40
C LEU A 154 15.77 5.00 9.70
N GLY A 155 16.55 4.01 9.22
CA GLY A 155 18.00 4.02 9.33
C GLY A 155 18.65 5.20 8.61
N ILE A 156 18.14 5.60 7.45
CA ILE A 156 18.61 6.79 6.70
C ILE A 156 18.36 8.06 7.51
N LEU A 157 17.13 8.25 8.02
CA LEU A 157 16.77 9.42 8.85
C LEU A 157 17.64 9.52 10.10
N LEU A 158 17.78 8.42 10.84
CA LEU A 158 18.61 8.36 12.05
C LEU A 158 20.07 8.70 11.74
N ARG A 159 20.61 8.23 10.60
CA ARG A 159 21.96 8.58 10.16
C ARG A 159 22.10 10.08 9.91
N HIS A 160 21.12 10.71 9.25
CA HIS A 160 21.12 12.15 9.00
C HIS A 160 21.07 12.97 10.30
N ARG A 161 20.42 12.47 11.35
CA ARG A 161 20.41 13.07 12.69
C ARG A 161 21.68 12.80 13.52
N GLY A 162 22.60 11.98 13.01
CA GLY A 162 23.82 11.57 13.73
C GLY A 162 23.63 10.38 14.68
N ALA A 163 22.43 9.80 14.79
CA ALA A 163 22.11 8.60 15.57
C ALA A 163 22.64 7.33 14.87
N THR A 164 23.97 7.25 14.81
CA THR A 164 24.71 6.29 13.96
C THR A 164 24.56 4.85 14.45
N THR A 165 24.41 4.65 15.76
CA THR A 165 24.23 3.32 16.36
C THR A 165 22.87 2.73 16.00
N GLU A 166 21.83 3.54 16.13
CA GLU A 166 20.44 3.22 15.82
C GLU A 166 20.28 3.01 14.31
N ALA A 167 20.89 3.88 13.49
CA ALA A 167 20.95 3.70 12.04
C ALA A 167 21.60 2.38 11.65
N ARG A 168 22.74 2.02 12.26
CA ARG A 168 23.43 0.74 12.01
C ARG A 168 22.53 -0.45 12.36
N ARG A 169 21.79 -0.38 13.46
CA ARG A 169 20.84 -1.44 13.87
C ARG A 169 19.72 -1.60 12.84
N CYS A 170 19.16 -0.50 12.36
CA CYS A 170 18.14 -0.51 11.32
C CYS A 170 18.68 -1.13 10.02
N PHE A 171 19.81 -0.63 9.51
CA PHE A 171 20.39 -1.17 8.28
C PHE A 171 20.75 -2.65 8.41
N ARG A 172 21.27 -3.09 9.55
CA ARG A 172 21.54 -4.50 9.79
C ARG A 172 20.28 -5.36 9.77
N ARG A 173 19.23 -4.95 10.49
CA ARG A 173 17.94 -5.64 10.48
C ARG A 173 17.40 -5.81 9.05
N ALA A 174 17.38 -4.75 8.25
CA ALA A 174 16.89 -4.81 6.87
C ALA A 174 17.83 -5.60 5.95
N ALA A 175 19.15 -5.47 6.12
CA ALA A 175 20.15 -6.22 5.34
C ALA A 175 20.09 -7.73 5.61
N ASP A 176 19.90 -8.14 6.87
CA ASP A 176 19.74 -9.54 7.26
C ASP A 176 18.46 -10.16 6.65
N LEU A 177 17.44 -9.34 6.38
CA LEU A 177 16.21 -9.72 5.68
C LEU A 177 16.32 -9.65 4.15
N GLY A 178 17.51 -9.40 3.60
CA GLY A 178 17.75 -9.42 2.16
C GLY A 178 17.56 -8.07 1.45
N HIS A 179 17.35 -6.96 2.16
CA HIS A 179 17.13 -5.66 1.52
C HIS A 179 18.43 -5.09 0.90
N PRO A 180 18.54 -4.95 -0.44
CA PRO A 180 19.82 -4.62 -1.09
C PRO A 180 20.36 -3.23 -0.73
N ARG A 181 19.48 -2.20 -0.70
CA ARG A 181 19.93 -0.84 -0.30
C ARG A 181 20.38 -0.77 1.16
N ALA A 182 19.72 -1.51 2.06
CA ALA A 182 20.13 -1.59 3.46
C ALA A 182 21.52 -2.25 3.60
N MET A 183 21.83 -3.28 2.80
CA MET A 183 23.17 -3.87 2.76
C MET A 183 24.23 -2.83 2.33
N ALA A 184 23.96 -2.06 1.27
CA ALA A 184 24.86 -1.00 0.81
C ALA A 184 25.02 0.13 1.85
N ASN A 185 23.91 0.53 2.50
CA ASN A 185 23.92 1.53 3.57
C ASN A 185 24.69 1.06 4.80
N LEU A 186 24.52 -0.21 5.20
CA LEU A 186 25.30 -0.83 6.27
C LEU A 186 26.78 -0.87 5.91
N ALA A 187 27.12 -1.29 4.69
CA ALA A 187 28.49 -1.35 4.22
C ALA A 187 29.17 0.04 4.26
N ALA A 188 28.51 1.07 3.72
CA ALA A 188 29.02 2.44 3.76
C ALA A 188 29.22 2.96 5.19
N LEU A 189 28.34 2.60 6.12
CA LEU A 189 28.46 2.98 7.52
C LEU A 189 29.58 2.22 8.24
N LEU A 190 29.80 0.95 7.91
CA LEU A 190 30.92 0.16 8.44
C LEU A 190 32.26 0.69 7.91
N GLU A 191 32.32 1.09 6.64
CA GLU A 191 33.49 1.65 5.99
C GLU A 191 33.94 2.94 6.69
N SER A 192 33.00 3.86 6.99
CA SER A 192 33.30 5.10 7.71
C SER A 192 33.74 4.85 9.16
N GLN A 193 33.45 3.68 9.72
CA GLN A 193 33.87 3.22 11.04
C GLN A 193 35.18 2.40 11.01
N GLY A 194 35.81 2.24 9.83
CA GLY A 194 37.05 1.48 9.65
C GLY A 194 36.86 -0.05 9.61
N ALA A 195 35.63 -0.55 9.55
CA ALA A 195 35.31 -1.98 9.49
C ALA A 195 35.31 -2.53 8.04
N HIS A 196 36.40 -2.27 7.30
CA HIS A 196 36.51 -2.50 5.86
C HIS A 196 36.15 -3.93 5.40
N ARG A 197 36.60 -4.97 6.14
CA ARG A 197 36.31 -6.38 5.79
C ARG A 197 34.82 -6.72 5.89
N GLU A 198 34.16 -6.21 6.92
CA GLU A 198 32.72 -6.41 7.11
C GLU A 198 31.94 -5.63 6.04
N ALA A 199 32.35 -4.40 5.75
CA ALA A 199 31.78 -3.58 4.69
C ALA A 199 31.85 -4.26 3.31
N GLU A 200 33.01 -4.80 2.93
CA GLU A 200 33.20 -5.51 1.65
C GLU A 200 32.27 -6.72 1.50
N THR A 201 32.04 -7.45 2.59
CA THR A 201 31.12 -8.60 2.60
C THR A 201 29.68 -8.16 2.30
N TRP A 202 29.24 -7.04 2.88
CA TRP A 202 27.91 -6.48 2.63
C TRP A 202 27.79 -5.87 1.24
N TYR A 203 28.83 -5.21 0.71
CA TYR A 203 28.83 -4.74 -0.68
C TYR A 203 28.69 -5.89 -1.69
N ARG A 204 29.41 -7.00 -1.47
CA ARG A 204 29.29 -8.19 -2.33
C ARG A 204 27.88 -8.78 -2.28
N ARG A 205 27.25 -8.81 -1.11
CA ARG A 205 25.86 -9.27 -0.95
C ARG A 205 24.84 -8.34 -1.61
N ALA A 206 25.08 -7.03 -1.59
CA ALA A 206 24.18 -6.06 -2.22
C ALA A 206 24.17 -6.15 -3.77
N ALA A 207 25.23 -6.69 -4.37
CA ALA A 207 25.46 -6.74 -5.82
C ALA A 207 25.14 -8.09 -6.48
N GLY A 208 24.86 -9.13 -5.68
CA GLY A 208 24.47 -10.47 -6.17
C GLY A 208 22.98 -10.68 -6.10
#